data_AF-A0A4Y9ZHI9-F1
#
_entry.id   AF-A0A4Y9ZHI9-F1
#
_cell.length_a   1.000
_cell.length_b   1.000
_cell.length_c   1.000
_cell.angle_alpha   90.00
_cell.angle_beta   90.00
_cell.angle_gamma   90.00
#
_symmetry.space_group_name_H-M   'P 1'
#
loop_
_entity.id
_entity.type
_entity.pdbx_description
1 polymer ?
#
loop_
_entity_poly.entity_id
_entity_poly.type
_entity_poly.pdbx_seq_one_letter_code
_entity_poly.pdbx_strand_id
1 'polypeptide(L)'
;IYEFFDSLEVKWTSIDPVRFAKVSPPEHVKAVAAAASGFWLAQSQLTDVEIAFCESVFTRSAGLQLLNYVPYVDVTADIRSPISVTPALGLPIAPKDCPHFEGTAALHLREGGQGNRALLLTARHVVLPPSAYPNKPYSRKRASQPHREVILFGNKAYQNALEAIMGKIGHELVSIDQYKWELAGFRDPVKGEDDTIAEARKTYKDKLAKAEKTIKAVDKFHEDIAKHWSAVSQHVLGHIVHFPPISVSTGPKLFTEDWALIELRGEKIDWNGFKGKVLDLGSEISAADFVLKMHAHPEGRSSFKFPLGGLLHVLGVVTEEELRQPTMLDENGEECLIVVKNGNTTGVTFGRGRGIESFVRDYDEEGIHSTSMAVAIHPYSNRDGAFSATGILGPLSLTARDASSAY
;
A
#
# COMPACT_ATOMS: atom_id res chain seq x y z
N ILE A 1 -15.34 -21.28 32.67
CA ILE A 1 -16.05 -20.03 32.29
C ILE A 1 -16.03 -19.82 30.79
N TYR A 2 -14.86 -19.63 30.15
CA TYR A 2 -14.79 -19.49 28.69
C TYR A 2 -15.39 -20.69 27.95
N GLU A 3 -15.11 -21.91 28.39
CA GLU A 3 -15.71 -23.14 27.82
C GLU A 3 -17.25 -23.19 27.92
N PHE A 4 -17.84 -22.61 28.98
CA PHE A 4 -19.29 -22.52 29.12
C PHE A 4 -19.87 -21.50 28.12
N PHE A 5 -19.22 -20.34 27.96
CA PHE A 5 -19.60 -19.36 26.96
C PHE A 5 -19.41 -19.88 25.53
N ASP A 6 -18.33 -20.62 25.27
CA ASP A 6 -18.08 -21.29 23.99
C ASP A 6 -19.16 -22.34 23.69
N SER A 7 -19.64 -23.07 24.71
CA SER A 7 -20.76 -24.02 24.57
C SER A 7 -22.11 -23.37 24.23
N LEU A 8 -22.24 -22.07 24.53
CA LEU A 8 -23.39 -21.23 24.18
C LEU A 8 -23.16 -20.44 22.87
N GLU A 9 -22.11 -20.79 22.13
CA GLU A 9 -21.68 -20.12 20.89
C GLU A 9 -21.38 -18.62 21.05
N VAL A 10 -21.03 -18.18 22.26
CA VAL A 10 -20.66 -16.79 22.54
C VAL A 10 -19.26 -16.54 21.96
N LYS A 11 -19.19 -15.79 20.86
CA LYS A 11 -17.96 -15.60 20.08
C LYS A 11 -16.95 -14.62 20.67
N TRP A 12 -17.36 -13.82 21.66
CA TRP A 12 -16.48 -12.87 22.35
C TRP A 12 -16.98 -12.60 23.76
N THR A 13 -16.05 -12.41 24.69
CA THR A 13 -16.31 -11.92 26.05
C THR A 13 -15.30 -10.82 26.39
N SER A 14 -15.72 -9.76 27.07
CA SER A 14 -14.83 -8.74 27.63
C SER A 14 -15.20 -8.42 29.07
N ILE A 15 -14.21 -8.12 29.90
CA ILE A 15 -14.41 -7.68 31.28
C ILE A 15 -14.05 -6.18 31.31
N ASP A 16 -15.04 -5.31 31.52
CA ASP A 16 -14.85 -3.85 31.65
C ASP A 16 -15.28 -3.39 33.06
N PRO A 17 -14.35 -2.94 33.92
CA PRO A 17 -14.68 -2.55 35.28
C PRO A 17 -15.21 -1.11 35.46
N VAL A 18 -15.33 -0.27 34.42
CA VAL A 18 -15.39 1.20 34.63
C VAL A 18 -16.50 1.95 33.87
N ARG A 19 -17.29 1.35 32.96
CA ARG A 19 -18.29 2.10 32.17
C ARG A 19 -19.67 1.44 32.13
N PHE A 20 -20.67 2.11 32.71
CA PHE A 20 -22.07 1.65 32.70
C PHE A 20 -23.02 2.75 32.21
N ALA A 21 -23.85 2.40 31.23
CA ALA A 21 -25.07 3.13 30.86
C ALA A 21 -26.25 2.14 30.83
N LYS A 22 -27.42 2.55 31.33
CA LYS A 22 -28.57 1.66 31.55
C LYS A 22 -29.44 1.60 30.30
N VAL A 23 -29.54 0.44 29.66
CA VAL A 23 -30.43 0.17 28.50
C VAL A 23 -31.13 -1.18 28.72
N SER A 24 -32.38 -1.32 28.27
CA SER A 24 -33.11 -2.60 28.35
C SER A 24 -32.64 -3.58 27.26
N PRO A 25 -32.16 -4.79 27.61
CA PRO A 25 -31.59 -5.72 26.63
C PRO A 25 -32.68 -6.51 25.86
N PRO A 26 -32.36 -6.99 24.64
CA PRO A 26 -33.19 -7.95 23.88
C PRO A 26 -33.43 -9.28 24.62
N GLU A 27 -34.53 -9.99 24.33
CA GLU A 27 -34.93 -11.23 25.04
C GLU A 27 -33.92 -12.37 24.97
N HIS A 28 -33.26 -12.59 23.83
CA HIS A 28 -32.27 -13.67 23.69
C HIS A 28 -31.04 -13.46 24.59
N VAL A 29 -30.65 -12.21 24.82
CA VAL A 29 -29.56 -11.85 25.74
C VAL A 29 -29.96 -12.16 27.18
N LYS A 30 -31.23 -11.97 27.55
CA LYS A 30 -31.75 -12.30 28.90
C LYS A 30 -31.67 -13.79 29.21
N ALA A 31 -31.86 -14.66 28.23
CA ALA A 31 -31.79 -16.11 28.43
C ALA A 31 -30.35 -16.60 28.66
N VAL A 32 -29.40 -16.14 27.85
CA VAL A 32 -27.96 -16.43 28.02
C VAL A 32 -27.45 -15.88 29.35
N ALA A 33 -27.89 -14.68 29.69
CA ALA A 33 -27.64 -14.02 30.96
C ALA A 33 -28.11 -14.86 32.16
N ALA A 34 -29.37 -15.30 32.17
CA ALA A 34 -29.93 -16.12 33.24
C ALA A 34 -29.19 -17.46 33.40
N ALA A 35 -28.82 -18.11 32.29
CA ALA A 35 -28.04 -19.36 32.31
C ALA A 35 -26.63 -19.15 32.89
N ALA A 36 -25.96 -18.06 32.51
CA ALA A 36 -24.66 -17.70 33.07
C ALA A 36 -24.77 -17.40 34.57
N SER A 37 -25.75 -16.61 35.02
CA SER A 37 -25.98 -16.34 36.45
C SER A 37 -26.18 -17.62 37.26
N GLY A 38 -26.96 -18.57 36.75
CA GLY A 38 -27.18 -19.87 37.41
C GLY A 38 -25.89 -20.68 37.57
N PHE A 39 -25.05 -20.71 36.54
CA PHE A 39 -23.73 -21.36 36.60
C PHE A 39 -22.80 -20.69 37.61
N TRP A 40 -22.73 -19.36 37.61
CA TRP A 40 -21.87 -18.59 38.51
C TRP A 40 -22.27 -18.73 39.98
N LEU A 41 -23.55 -18.60 40.30
CA LEU A 41 -24.06 -18.74 41.67
C LEU A 41 -23.92 -20.17 42.20
N ALA A 42 -23.95 -21.19 41.33
CA ALA A 42 -23.75 -22.58 41.74
C ALA A 42 -22.28 -22.91 42.04
N GLN A 43 -21.31 -22.27 41.37
CA GLN A 43 -19.88 -22.54 41.57
C GLN A 43 -19.20 -21.63 42.58
N SER A 44 -19.63 -20.37 42.68
CA SER A 44 -19.07 -19.41 43.62
C SER A 44 -19.98 -19.38 44.84
N GLN A 45 -19.46 -19.66 46.05
CA GLN A 45 -20.22 -19.58 47.31
C GLN A 45 -20.59 -18.13 47.68
N LEU A 46 -20.81 -17.27 46.70
CA LEU A 46 -21.13 -15.87 46.83
C LEU A 46 -22.64 -15.74 47.04
N THR A 47 -23.03 -15.52 48.29
CA THR A 47 -24.44 -15.52 48.71
C THR A 47 -25.11 -14.13 48.67
N ASP A 48 -24.42 -13.11 48.15
CA ASP A 48 -24.92 -11.72 48.14
C ASP A 48 -24.32 -10.92 46.98
N VAL A 49 -24.67 -11.27 45.73
CA VAL A 49 -24.18 -10.60 44.53
C VAL A 49 -25.34 -10.22 43.62
N GLU A 50 -25.44 -8.93 43.30
CA GLU A 50 -26.30 -8.45 42.22
C GLU A 50 -25.56 -8.59 40.88
N ILE A 51 -26.12 -9.39 39.96
CA ILE A 51 -25.57 -9.56 38.61
C ILE A 51 -26.31 -8.61 37.67
N ALA A 52 -25.59 -7.62 37.13
CA ALA A 52 -26.10 -6.73 36.09
C ALA A 52 -25.58 -7.16 34.71
N PHE A 53 -26.49 -7.29 33.74
CA PHE A 53 -26.14 -7.53 32.35
C PHE A 53 -26.05 -6.21 31.59
N CYS A 54 -24.91 -5.98 30.96
CA CYS A 54 -24.68 -4.81 30.13
C CYS A 54 -24.54 -5.26 28.68
N GLU A 55 -25.36 -4.67 27.81
CA GLU A 55 -25.12 -4.73 26.37
C GLU A 55 -24.02 -3.71 26.06
N SER A 56 -22.89 -4.19 25.54
CA SER A 56 -21.83 -3.33 25.05
C SER A 56 -21.61 -3.61 23.57
N VAL A 57 -21.44 -2.54 22.79
CA VAL A 57 -20.97 -2.65 21.41
C VAL A 57 -19.46 -2.68 21.46
N PHE A 58 -18.87 -3.86 21.38
CA PHE A 58 -17.43 -3.99 21.21
C PHE A 58 -17.07 -3.67 19.75
N THR A 59 -16.36 -2.57 19.54
CA THR A 59 -15.69 -2.30 18.27
C THR A 59 -14.20 -2.55 18.46
N ARG A 60 -13.68 -3.58 17.78
CA ARG A 60 -12.22 -3.79 17.74
C ARG A 60 -11.64 -2.61 16.97
N SER A 61 -10.80 -1.79 17.60
CA SER A 61 -10.06 -0.77 16.86
C SER A 61 -9.36 -1.48 15.69
N ALA A 62 -9.64 -1.04 14.47
CA ALA A 62 -9.07 -1.63 13.28
C ALA A 62 -7.54 -1.47 13.23
N GLY A 63 -6.92 -0.81 14.21
CA GLY A 63 -5.55 -0.31 14.14
C GLY A 63 -5.52 1.06 13.45
N LEU A 64 -4.32 1.61 13.26
CA LEU A 64 -4.17 2.89 12.58
C LEU A 64 -4.66 2.80 11.13
N GLN A 65 -5.31 3.87 10.67
CA GLN A 65 -5.71 4.05 9.27
C GLN A 65 -4.49 4.10 8.36
N LEU A 66 -4.70 3.83 7.07
CA LEU A 66 -3.76 4.24 6.04
C LEU A 66 -3.50 5.73 6.17
N LEU A 67 -2.24 6.11 6.03
CA LEU A 67 -1.83 7.48 6.23
C LEU A 67 -2.27 8.34 5.05
N ASN A 68 -2.61 9.59 5.33
CA ASN A 68 -2.92 10.53 4.27
C ASN A 68 -1.66 10.98 3.54
N TYR A 69 -1.85 11.40 2.31
CA TYR A 69 -0.83 12.13 1.58
C TYR A 69 -0.42 13.38 2.32
N VAL A 70 0.88 13.64 2.30
CA VAL A 70 1.42 14.89 2.78
C VAL A 70 2.02 15.68 1.63
N PRO A 71 2.01 17.02 1.71
CA PRO A 71 2.69 17.84 0.73
C PRO A 71 4.16 17.44 0.61
N TYR A 72 4.74 17.62 -0.58
CA TYR A 72 6.15 17.32 -0.86
C TYR A 72 7.13 18.09 0.07
N VAL A 73 6.69 19.21 0.64
CA VAL A 73 7.49 20.00 1.61
C VAL A 73 7.52 19.40 3.02
N ASP A 74 6.68 18.40 3.31
CA ASP A 74 6.69 17.68 4.57
C ASP A 74 7.97 16.86 4.68
N VAL A 75 8.66 16.99 5.82
CA VAL A 75 9.94 16.33 6.10
C VAL A 75 9.83 14.82 6.20
N THR A 76 8.64 14.24 6.13
CA THR A 76 8.39 12.79 6.12
C THR A 76 7.82 12.30 4.78
N ALA A 77 7.64 13.18 3.78
CA ALA A 77 7.05 12.80 2.49
C ALA A 77 7.87 11.71 1.76
N ASP A 78 9.19 11.86 1.76
CA ASP A 78 10.17 10.97 1.16
C ASP A 78 10.30 9.60 1.82
N ILE A 79 9.86 9.45 3.09
CA ILE A 79 9.77 8.14 3.75
C ILE A 79 8.35 7.59 3.68
N ARG A 80 7.31 8.41 3.60
CA ARG A 80 5.93 7.92 3.46
C ARG A 80 5.65 7.31 2.09
N SER A 81 6.27 7.84 1.04
CA SER A 81 6.05 7.37 -0.33
C SER A 81 6.69 5.99 -0.62
N PRO A 82 7.98 5.75 -0.34
CA PRO A 82 8.59 4.43 -0.55
C PRO A 82 7.96 3.35 0.34
N ILE A 83 7.53 3.73 1.53
CA ILE A 83 6.86 2.83 2.47
C ILE A 83 5.40 2.59 2.06
N SER A 84 4.84 3.36 1.11
CA SER A 84 3.51 3.14 0.52
C SER A 84 2.43 2.84 1.56
N VAL A 85 2.36 3.71 2.55
CA VAL A 85 1.38 3.70 3.66
C VAL A 85 0.12 4.48 3.34
N THR A 86 0.15 5.15 2.20
CA THR A 86 -0.94 5.93 1.67
C THR A 86 -1.82 5.04 0.80
N PRO A 87 -3.11 5.37 0.62
CA PRO A 87 -4.00 4.61 -0.25
C PRO A 87 -3.71 4.82 -1.76
N ALA A 88 -2.43 5.00 -2.13
CA ALA A 88 -1.96 5.08 -3.50
C ALA A 88 -2.09 3.75 -4.22
N LEU A 89 -2.00 3.79 -5.55
CA LEU A 89 -1.66 2.61 -6.31
C LEU A 89 -0.24 2.19 -5.94
N GLY A 90 0.01 0.88 -5.77
CA GLY A 90 1.31 0.40 -5.31
C GLY A 90 1.35 -0.10 -3.86
N LEU A 91 0.21 -0.13 -3.16
CA LEU A 91 0.12 -0.58 -1.76
C LEU A 91 0.78 -1.97 -1.56
N PRO A 92 1.73 -2.11 -0.63
CA PRO A 92 2.39 -3.36 -0.33
C PRO A 92 1.47 -4.24 0.52
N ILE A 93 1.22 -5.45 0.04
CA ILE A 93 0.29 -6.38 0.68
C ILE A 93 0.88 -7.77 0.82
N ALA A 94 0.39 -8.51 1.80
CA ALA A 94 0.72 -9.91 2.03
C ALA A 94 -0.48 -10.68 2.61
N PRO A 95 -0.58 -11.99 2.36
CA PRO A 95 -1.51 -12.86 3.08
C PRO A 95 -1.08 -12.98 4.55
N LYS A 96 -2.04 -12.81 5.46
CA LYS A 96 -1.77 -12.82 6.90
C LYS A 96 -1.12 -14.12 7.39
N ASP A 97 -1.53 -15.26 6.82
CA ASP A 97 -1.05 -16.59 7.26
C ASP A 97 0.37 -16.90 6.76
N CYS A 98 0.82 -16.21 5.71
CA CYS A 98 2.17 -16.39 5.15
C CYS A 98 2.78 -15.03 4.75
N PRO A 99 3.09 -14.16 5.73
CA PRO A 99 3.46 -12.76 5.49
C PRO A 99 4.85 -12.57 4.86
N HIS A 100 5.55 -13.66 4.54
CA HIS A 100 6.80 -13.63 3.78
C HIS A 100 6.57 -13.68 2.27
N PHE A 101 5.34 -13.99 1.81
CA PHE A 101 4.93 -13.76 0.44
C PHE A 101 4.41 -12.33 0.33
N GLU A 102 5.07 -11.53 -0.48
CA GLU A 102 4.77 -10.12 -0.62
C GLU A 102 4.46 -9.78 -2.06
N GLY A 103 3.59 -8.80 -2.22
CA GLY A 103 3.36 -8.21 -3.52
C GLY A 103 2.69 -6.87 -3.37
N THR A 104 2.03 -6.47 -4.45
CA THR A 104 1.51 -5.12 -4.58
C THR A 104 0.06 -5.17 -5.02
N ALA A 105 -0.74 -4.33 -4.40
CA ALA A 105 -2.09 -4.09 -4.84
C ALA A 105 -2.09 -3.17 -6.06
N ALA A 106 -2.91 -3.53 -7.04
CA ALA A 106 -2.95 -2.88 -8.34
C ALA A 106 -3.93 -1.70 -8.39
N LEU A 107 -5.20 -1.90 -7.98
CA LEU A 107 -6.25 -0.90 -8.13
C LEU A 107 -7.25 -0.89 -6.98
N HIS A 108 -7.69 0.31 -6.61
CA HIS A 108 -8.88 0.50 -5.80
C HIS A 108 -10.13 0.52 -6.68
N LEU A 109 -11.13 -0.27 -6.33
CA LEU A 109 -12.43 -0.33 -6.98
C LEU A 109 -13.51 -0.01 -5.95
N ARG A 110 -14.62 0.57 -6.42
CA ARG A 110 -15.84 0.73 -5.62
C ARG A 110 -16.95 -0.03 -6.29
N GLU A 111 -17.66 -0.83 -5.52
CA GLU A 111 -18.85 -1.52 -6.01
C GLU A 111 -19.89 -0.49 -6.49
N GLY A 112 -20.47 -0.72 -7.66
CA GLY A 112 -21.49 0.16 -8.23
C GLY A 112 -22.91 -0.16 -7.75
N GLY A 113 -23.87 0.66 -8.15
CA GLY A 113 -25.29 0.47 -7.82
C GLY A 113 -25.59 0.78 -6.35
N GLN A 114 -26.27 -0.15 -5.66
CA GLN A 114 -26.58 -0.04 -4.23
C GLN A 114 -25.43 -0.55 -3.33
N GLY A 115 -24.42 -1.19 -3.91
CA GLY A 115 -23.22 -1.59 -3.18
C GLY A 115 -22.34 -0.39 -2.86
N ASN A 116 -21.66 -0.43 -1.73
CA ASN A 116 -20.71 0.62 -1.32
C ASN A 116 -19.38 0.04 -0.82
N ARG A 117 -19.06 -1.18 -1.24
CA ARG A 117 -17.83 -1.86 -0.79
C ARG A 117 -16.63 -1.26 -1.49
N ALA A 118 -15.59 -1.01 -0.70
CA ALA A 118 -14.27 -0.68 -1.17
C ALA A 118 -13.50 -1.96 -1.44
N LEU A 119 -13.05 -2.14 -2.67
CA LEU A 119 -12.36 -3.33 -3.12
C LEU A 119 -10.94 -2.98 -3.57
N LEU A 120 -10.04 -3.93 -3.43
CA LEU A 120 -8.66 -3.85 -3.89
C LEU A 120 -8.42 -5.02 -4.84
N LEU A 121 -7.94 -4.72 -6.05
CA LEU A 121 -7.55 -5.69 -7.05
C LEU A 121 -6.04 -5.96 -6.94
N THR A 122 -5.65 -7.23 -6.98
CA THR A 122 -4.25 -7.66 -7.04
C THR A 122 -4.16 -8.97 -7.82
N ALA A 123 -2.94 -9.45 -8.08
CA ALA A 123 -2.74 -10.78 -8.62
C ALA A 123 -3.08 -11.85 -7.57
N ARG A 124 -3.70 -12.96 -7.98
CA ARG A 124 -4.08 -14.03 -7.05
C ARG A 124 -2.85 -14.63 -6.39
N HIS A 125 -1.77 -14.85 -7.14
CA HIS A 125 -0.54 -15.42 -6.57
C HIS A 125 0.07 -14.59 -5.44
N VAL A 126 -0.21 -13.28 -5.37
CA VAL A 126 0.28 -12.41 -4.29
C VAL A 126 -0.38 -12.76 -2.96
N VAL A 127 -1.70 -12.92 -2.95
CA VAL A 127 -2.48 -13.22 -1.73
C VAL A 127 -2.70 -14.71 -1.51
N LEU A 128 -2.45 -15.52 -2.53
CA LEU A 128 -2.65 -16.98 -2.55
C LEU A 128 -1.52 -17.64 -3.35
N PRO A 129 -0.28 -17.59 -2.83
CA PRO A 129 0.90 -18.14 -3.49
C PRO A 129 0.70 -19.64 -3.80
N PRO A 130 1.01 -20.10 -5.03
CA PRO A 130 0.80 -21.50 -5.45
C PRO A 130 1.50 -22.53 -4.56
N SER A 131 2.62 -22.14 -3.93
CA SER A 131 3.38 -23.00 -3.01
C SER A 131 2.67 -23.21 -1.66
N ALA A 132 1.78 -22.30 -1.25
CA ALA A 132 1.05 -22.40 0.02
C ALA A 132 -0.44 -22.72 -0.15
N TYR A 133 -1.03 -22.42 -1.33
CA TYR A 133 -2.45 -22.61 -1.58
C TYR A 133 -2.73 -23.35 -2.88
N PRO A 134 -3.68 -24.31 -2.88
CA PRO A 134 -4.04 -25.02 -4.10
C PRO A 134 -4.69 -24.08 -5.11
N ASN A 135 -4.52 -24.39 -6.39
CA ASN A 135 -5.15 -23.66 -7.49
C ASN A 135 -6.63 -24.04 -7.68
N LYS A 136 -7.45 -23.77 -6.65
CA LYS A 136 -8.89 -24.03 -6.67
C LYS A 136 -9.67 -22.73 -6.53
N PRO A 137 -10.86 -22.62 -7.15
CA PRO A 137 -11.71 -21.46 -6.98
C PRO A 137 -12.22 -21.41 -5.53
N TYR A 138 -12.31 -20.22 -4.97
CA TYR A 138 -12.98 -19.98 -3.70
C TYR A 138 -13.92 -18.80 -3.87
N SER A 139 -15.17 -19.04 -3.50
CA SER A 139 -16.11 -17.99 -3.18
C SER A 139 -16.55 -18.22 -1.76
N ARG A 140 -16.54 -17.18 -0.93
CA ARG A 140 -17.12 -17.26 0.40
C ARG A 140 -18.63 -17.42 0.24
N LYS A 141 -19.13 -18.63 0.50
CA LYS A 141 -20.57 -18.96 0.34
C LYS A 141 -21.37 -18.70 1.60
N ARG A 142 -20.71 -18.62 2.77
CA ARG A 142 -21.36 -18.52 4.09
C ARG A 142 -20.60 -17.55 4.99
N ALA A 143 -21.34 -16.83 5.84
CA ALA A 143 -20.78 -15.90 6.81
C ALA A 143 -19.86 -16.58 7.86
N SER A 144 -20.06 -17.87 8.14
CA SER A 144 -19.26 -18.63 9.10
C SER A 144 -17.90 -19.11 8.58
N GLN A 145 -17.62 -19.01 7.27
CA GLN A 145 -16.33 -19.40 6.73
C GLN A 145 -15.24 -18.39 7.17
N PRO A 146 -14.06 -18.87 7.64
CA PRO A 146 -12.95 -18.00 8.02
C PRO A 146 -12.57 -17.07 6.88
N HIS A 147 -12.35 -15.80 7.22
CA HIS A 147 -11.85 -14.80 6.29
C HIS A 147 -10.38 -15.10 5.99
N ARG A 148 -10.00 -15.12 4.71
CA ARG A 148 -8.60 -15.05 4.31
C ARG A 148 -8.18 -13.58 4.36
N GLU A 149 -7.49 -13.22 5.43
CA GLU A 149 -7.12 -11.84 5.71
C GLU A 149 -5.86 -11.42 4.94
N VAL A 150 -5.86 -10.17 4.51
CA VAL A 150 -4.73 -9.53 3.84
C VAL A 150 -4.26 -8.38 4.71
N ILE A 151 -2.94 -8.29 4.89
CA ILE A 151 -2.28 -7.28 5.72
C ILE A 151 -1.54 -6.25 4.86
N LEU A 152 -1.40 -5.04 5.40
CA LEU A 152 -0.52 -3.99 4.93
C LEU A 152 0.90 -4.36 5.36
N PHE A 153 1.80 -4.53 4.40
CA PHE A 153 3.14 -5.10 4.55
C PHE A 153 3.17 -6.61 4.82
N GLY A 154 4.08 -7.27 4.12
CA GLY A 154 4.67 -8.49 4.67
C GLY A 154 5.87 -8.18 5.57
N ASN A 155 6.55 -9.23 6.02
CA ASN A 155 7.66 -9.12 6.95
C ASN A 155 8.80 -8.24 6.41
N LYS A 156 9.20 -8.45 5.15
CA LYS A 156 10.32 -7.74 4.52
C LYS A 156 9.93 -6.30 4.20
N ALA A 157 8.74 -6.07 3.64
CA ALA A 157 8.26 -4.72 3.35
C ALA A 157 8.18 -3.86 4.64
N TYR A 158 7.74 -4.44 5.75
CA TYR A 158 7.75 -3.76 7.05
C TYR A 158 9.16 -3.49 7.58
N GLN A 159 10.11 -4.43 7.43
CA GLN A 159 11.50 -4.17 7.83
C GLN A 159 12.15 -3.09 6.98
N ASN A 160 12.00 -3.16 5.65
CA ASN A 160 12.47 -2.12 4.72
C ASN A 160 11.92 -0.74 5.09
N ALA A 161 10.67 -0.69 5.55
CA ALA A 161 10.06 0.55 6.02
C ALA A 161 10.78 1.15 7.23
N LEU A 162 11.04 0.33 8.25
CA LEU A 162 11.77 0.76 9.44
C LEU A 162 13.20 1.17 9.09
N GLU A 163 13.87 0.40 8.23
CA GLU A 163 15.21 0.71 7.74
C GLU A 163 15.27 2.04 6.98
N ALA A 164 14.28 2.35 6.14
CA ALA A 164 14.20 3.64 5.44
C ALA A 164 14.04 4.83 6.42
N ILE A 165 13.19 4.67 7.44
CA ILE A 165 13.00 5.68 8.49
C ILE A 165 14.30 5.90 9.28
N MET A 166 14.95 4.83 9.72
CA MET A 166 16.22 4.89 10.45
C MET A 166 17.36 5.45 9.59
N GLY A 167 17.42 5.06 8.31
CA GLY A 167 18.39 5.55 7.34
C GLY A 167 18.28 7.07 7.15
N LYS A 168 17.05 7.60 7.10
CA LYS A 168 16.81 9.05 7.06
C LYS A 168 17.32 9.76 8.32
N ILE A 169 17.06 9.22 9.50
CA ILE A 169 17.60 9.79 10.76
C ILE A 169 19.13 9.81 10.71
N GLY A 170 19.76 8.72 10.28
CA GLY A 170 21.21 8.62 10.14
C GLY A 170 21.78 9.68 9.18
N HIS A 171 21.14 9.87 8.02
CA HIS A 171 21.56 10.88 7.03
C HIS A 171 21.48 12.31 7.59
N GLU A 172 20.41 12.63 8.32
CA GLU A 172 20.25 13.96 8.95
C GLU A 172 21.26 14.17 10.09
N LEU A 173 21.62 13.14 10.86
CA LEU A 173 22.68 13.24 11.88
C LEU A 173 24.04 13.57 11.26
N VAL A 174 24.42 12.89 10.17
CA VAL A 174 25.65 13.21 9.42
C VAL A 174 25.60 14.64 8.88
N SER A 175 24.44 15.07 8.37
CA SER A 175 24.24 16.43 7.89
C SER A 175 24.40 17.48 9.00
N ILE A 176 23.87 17.21 10.20
CA ILE A 176 24.04 18.08 11.38
C ILE A 176 25.52 18.25 11.74
N ASP A 177 26.29 17.16 11.78
CA ASP A 177 27.71 17.22 12.10
C ASP A 177 28.49 18.03 11.06
N GLN A 178 28.19 17.82 9.77
CA GLN A 178 28.76 18.64 8.70
C GLN A 178 28.39 20.12 8.86
N TYR A 179 27.12 20.44 9.11
CA TYR A 179 26.69 21.84 9.25
C TYR A 179 27.31 22.52 10.48
N LYS A 180 27.49 21.80 11.59
CA LYS A 180 28.21 22.30 12.76
C LYS A 180 29.69 22.54 12.46
N TRP A 181 30.32 21.65 11.71
CA TRP A 181 31.71 21.81 11.27
C TRP A 181 31.89 23.06 10.39
N GLU A 182 31.04 23.22 9.37
CA GLU A 182 31.03 24.42 8.52
C GLU A 182 30.78 25.70 9.35
N LEU A 183 29.84 25.65 10.28
CA LEU A 183 29.53 26.78 11.18
C LEU A 183 30.71 27.17 12.08
N ALA A 184 31.49 26.20 12.57
CA ALA A 184 32.69 26.44 13.37
C ALA A 184 33.84 27.06 12.54
N GLY A 185 33.83 26.86 11.22
CA GLY A 185 34.78 27.48 10.30
C GLY A 185 34.53 28.98 10.06
N PHE A 186 33.31 29.46 10.31
CA PHE A 186 33.00 30.89 10.20
C PHE A 186 33.48 31.67 11.43
N ARG A 187 34.07 32.84 11.20
CA ARG A 187 34.38 33.81 12.26
C ARG A 187 33.09 34.46 12.78
N ASP A 188 33.18 35.10 13.94
CA ASP A 188 32.08 35.90 14.49
C ASP A 188 31.69 37.02 13.52
N PRO A 189 30.38 37.36 13.41
CA PRO A 189 29.92 38.43 12.55
C PRO A 189 30.58 39.77 12.92
N VAL A 190 31.15 40.45 11.94
CA VAL A 190 31.78 41.77 12.11
C VAL A 190 31.06 42.85 11.28
N LYS A 191 31.18 44.11 11.70
CA LYS A 191 30.56 45.23 10.99
C LYS A 191 31.25 45.45 9.64
N GLY A 192 30.49 45.40 8.55
CA GLY A 192 31.02 45.47 7.18
C GLY A 192 31.53 44.13 6.65
N GLU A 193 31.09 43.02 7.24
CA GLU A 193 31.33 41.67 6.72
C GLU A 193 30.81 41.52 5.29
N ASP A 194 31.50 40.67 4.53
CA ASP A 194 31.10 40.30 3.18
C ASP A 194 29.73 39.59 3.19
N ASP A 195 28.81 40.10 2.36
CA ASP A 195 27.43 39.62 2.29
C ASP A 195 27.35 38.12 1.96
N THR A 196 28.30 37.58 1.19
CA THR A 196 28.29 36.14 0.85
C THR A 196 28.64 35.28 2.05
N ILE A 197 29.54 35.73 2.93
CA ILE A 197 29.89 35.04 4.18
C ILE A 197 28.71 35.10 5.15
N ALA A 198 28.06 36.25 5.26
CA ALA A 198 26.89 36.42 6.11
C ALA A 198 25.73 35.50 5.67
N GLU A 199 25.45 35.44 4.37
CA GLU A 199 24.37 34.61 3.82
C GLU A 199 24.71 33.11 3.89
N ALA A 200 25.97 32.71 3.67
CA ALA A 200 26.41 31.34 3.86
C ALA A 200 26.25 30.88 5.32
N ARG A 201 26.66 31.72 6.29
CA ARG A 201 26.48 31.44 7.71
C ARG A 201 25.00 31.26 8.07
N LYS A 202 24.14 32.13 7.55
CA LYS A 202 22.68 32.04 7.74
C LYS A 202 22.12 30.74 7.13
N THR A 203 22.52 30.42 5.91
CA THR A 203 22.11 29.20 5.21
C THR A 203 22.45 27.95 6.02
N TYR A 204 23.66 27.85 6.59
CA TYR A 204 24.03 26.70 7.41
C TYR A 204 23.29 26.65 8.74
N LYS A 205 22.98 27.79 9.37
CA LYS A 205 22.11 27.83 10.55
C LYS A 205 20.70 27.32 10.24
N ASP A 206 20.13 27.74 9.11
CA ASP A 206 18.80 27.31 8.67
C ASP A 206 18.77 25.81 8.32
N LYS A 207 19.83 25.31 7.66
CA LYS A 207 20.00 23.87 7.38
C LYS A 207 20.13 23.05 8.65
N LEU A 208 20.91 23.50 9.63
CA LEU A 208 21.06 22.84 10.93
C LEU A 208 19.71 22.76 11.66
N ALA A 209 18.99 23.89 11.77
CA ALA A 209 17.68 23.92 12.41
C ALA A 209 16.65 23.03 11.69
N LYS A 210 16.71 22.99 10.35
CA LYS A 210 15.87 22.11 9.53
C LYS A 210 16.17 20.64 9.80
N ALA A 211 17.43 20.23 9.81
CA ALA A 211 17.84 18.85 10.07
C ALA A 211 17.41 18.38 11.46
N GLU A 212 17.62 19.21 12.50
CA GLU A 212 17.15 18.90 13.86
C GLU A 212 15.62 18.76 13.95
N LYS A 213 14.88 19.60 13.22
CA LYS A 213 13.42 19.50 13.12
C LYS A 213 13.00 18.24 12.37
N THR A 214 13.70 17.89 11.29
CA THR A 214 13.47 16.66 10.52
C THR A 214 13.64 15.44 11.42
N ILE A 215 14.75 15.31 12.16
CA ILE A 215 14.98 14.17 13.06
C ILE A 215 13.81 14.02 14.05
N LYS A 216 13.40 15.10 14.73
CA LYS A 216 12.28 15.04 15.68
C LYS A 216 10.97 14.57 15.03
N ALA A 217 10.69 15.02 13.81
CA ALA A 217 9.48 14.64 13.09
C ALA A 217 9.52 13.18 12.61
N VAL A 218 10.67 12.74 12.10
CA VAL A 218 10.90 11.36 11.61
C VAL A 218 10.94 10.37 12.76
N ASP A 219 11.52 10.73 13.90
CA ASP A 219 11.57 9.90 15.11
C ASP A 219 10.17 9.71 15.70
N LYS A 220 9.38 10.79 15.79
CA LYS A 220 7.96 10.68 16.15
C LYS A 220 7.18 9.78 15.18
N PHE A 221 7.46 9.91 13.88
CA PHE A 221 6.85 9.05 12.87
C PHE A 221 7.24 7.58 13.06
N HIS A 222 8.50 7.30 13.36
CA HIS A 222 8.99 5.96 13.71
C HIS A 222 8.22 5.37 14.91
N GLU A 223 8.08 6.15 16.00
CA GLU A 223 7.30 5.73 17.18
C GLU A 223 5.85 5.39 16.83
N ASP A 224 5.20 6.22 16.02
CA ASP A 224 3.82 5.99 15.58
C ASP A 224 3.71 4.70 14.77
N ILE A 225 4.61 4.47 13.80
CA ILE A 225 4.63 3.23 13.00
C ILE A 225 4.89 2.01 13.87
N ALA A 226 5.93 2.03 14.69
CA ALA A 226 6.31 0.91 15.54
C ALA A 226 5.21 0.57 16.55
N LYS A 227 4.54 1.58 17.12
CA LYS A 227 3.45 1.39 18.08
C LYS A 227 2.19 0.81 17.43
N HIS A 228 1.86 1.26 16.23
CA HIS A 228 0.56 0.95 15.63
C HIS A 228 0.59 -0.21 14.63
N TRP A 229 1.75 -0.56 14.08
CA TRP A 229 1.88 -1.61 13.06
C TRP A 229 2.90 -2.70 13.41
N SER A 230 3.40 -2.77 14.65
CA SER A 230 4.27 -3.88 15.06
C SER A 230 3.55 -5.23 15.08
N ALA A 231 2.28 -5.28 15.52
CA ALA A 231 1.55 -6.53 15.63
C ALA A 231 0.72 -6.83 14.37
N VAL A 232 0.89 -8.01 13.77
CA VAL A 232 0.22 -8.46 12.52
C VAL A 232 -1.29 -8.21 12.48
N SER A 233 -1.96 -8.35 13.63
CA SER A 233 -3.40 -8.10 13.73
C SER A 233 -3.80 -6.64 13.52
N GLN A 234 -2.87 -5.69 13.71
CA GLN A 234 -3.10 -4.25 13.55
C GLN A 234 -2.94 -3.78 12.10
N HIS A 235 -2.33 -4.58 11.22
CA HIS A 235 -2.11 -4.26 9.80
C HIS A 235 -3.13 -4.90 8.87
N VAL A 236 -4.12 -5.63 9.38
CA VAL A 236 -5.16 -6.23 8.53
C VAL A 236 -5.93 -5.15 7.77
N LEU A 237 -5.75 -5.14 6.44
CA LEU A 237 -6.43 -4.23 5.52
C LEU A 237 -7.84 -4.68 5.19
N GLY A 238 -8.01 -5.99 5.08
CA GLY A 238 -9.20 -6.55 4.44
C GLY A 238 -9.17 -8.06 4.38
N HIS A 239 -10.06 -8.60 3.56
CA HIS A 239 -10.12 -10.03 3.31
C HIS A 239 -10.49 -10.33 1.87
N ILE A 240 -10.03 -11.47 1.37
CA ILE A 240 -10.29 -11.91 0.01
C ILE A 240 -11.77 -12.27 -0.14
N VAL A 241 -12.44 -11.71 -1.15
CA VAL A 241 -13.85 -11.96 -1.46
C VAL A 241 -14.06 -12.83 -2.70
N HIS A 242 -13.16 -12.72 -3.68
CA HIS A 242 -13.26 -13.48 -4.92
C HIS A 242 -11.90 -13.69 -5.57
N PHE A 243 -11.70 -14.87 -6.16
CA PHE A 243 -10.61 -15.15 -7.08
C PHE A 243 -10.94 -16.38 -7.95
N PRO A 244 -10.73 -16.32 -9.29
CA PRO A 244 -10.71 -17.50 -10.13
C PRO A 244 -9.45 -18.36 -9.88
N PRO A 245 -9.39 -19.60 -10.39
CA PRO A 245 -8.12 -20.32 -10.48
C PRO A 245 -7.15 -19.59 -11.41
N ILE A 246 -5.86 -19.64 -11.10
CA ILE A 246 -4.81 -19.24 -12.04
C ILE A 246 -4.95 -20.11 -13.28
N SER A 247 -5.16 -19.49 -14.43
CA SER A 247 -5.27 -20.21 -15.70
C SER A 247 -4.49 -19.46 -16.78
N VAL A 248 -3.95 -20.22 -17.72
CA VAL A 248 -3.30 -19.72 -18.93
C VAL A 248 -4.21 -20.01 -20.11
N SER A 249 -4.01 -19.31 -21.23
CA SER A 249 -4.87 -19.47 -22.42
C SER A 249 -6.33 -19.10 -22.19
N THR A 250 -6.61 -18.12 -21.31
CA THR A 250 -7.98 -17.79 -20.91
C THR A 250 -8.63 -16.77 -21.84
N GLY A 251 -9.87 -17.06 -22.23
CA GLY A 251 -10.70 -16.20 -23.08
C GLY A 251 -10.19 -16.11 -24.53
N PRO A 252 -10.82 -15.26 -25.36
CA PRO A 252 -10.49 -15.14 -26.78
C PRO A 252 -9.05 -14.68 -27.08
N LYS A 253 -8.40 -14.07 -26.09
CA LYS A 253 -7.05 -13.49 -26.20
C LYS A 253 -5.96 -14.37 -25.58
N LEU A 254 -6.33 -15.51 -24.99
CA LEU A 254 -5.39 -16.47 -24.41
C LEU A 254 -4.48 -15.89 -23.30
N PHE A 255 -4.91 -14.80 -22.65
CA PHE A 255 -4.17 -14.19 -21.55
C PHE A 255 -4.18 -15.07 -20.31
N THR A 256 -3.21 -14.83 -19.42
CA THR A 256 -3.23 -15.43 -18.10
C THR A 256 -4.29 -14.75 -17.23
N GLU A 257 -5.17 -15.54 -16.64
CA GLU A 257 -6.10 -15.08 -15.61
C GLU A 257 -5.49 -15.31 -14.23
N ASP A 258 -5.04 -14.23 -13.60
CA ASP A 258 -4.39 -14.27 -12.28
C ASP A 258 -4.76 -13.00 -11.50
N TRP A 259 -5.93 -13.01 -10.88
CA TRP A 259 -6.42 -11.86 -10.12
C TRP A 259 -7.23 -12.29 -8.89
N ALA A 260 -7.25 -11.43 -7.89
CA ALA A 260 -8.06 -11.57 -6.68
C ALA A 260 -8.63 -10.21 -6.25
N LEU A 261 -9.84 -10.24 -5.71
CA LEU A 261 -10.49 -9.09 -5.08
C LEU A 261 -10.46 -9.23 -3.57
N ILE A 262 -10.07 -8.14 -2.93
CA ILE A 262 -10.01 -8.00 -1.48
C ILE A 262 -11.03 -6.93 -1.10
N GLU A 263 -11.91 -7.23 -0.16
CA GLU A 263 -12.76 -6.20 0.47
C GLU A 263 -11.99 -5.53 1.59
N LEU A 264 -11.81 -4.21 1.44
CA LEU A 264 -11.11 -3.37 2.41
C LEU A 264 -12.02 -3.08 3.59
N ARG A 265 -11.43 -3.08 4.79
CA ARG A 265 -12.10 -2.60 6.00
C ARG A 265 -12.26 -1.09 5.89
N GLY A 266 -13.50 -0.61 5.82
CA GLY A 266 -13.79 0.82 5.64
C GLY A 266 -13.16 1.69 6.73
N GLU A 267 -12.99 1.17 7.96
CA GLU A 267 -12.34 1.88 9.06
C GLU A 267 -10.85 2.14 8.83
N LYS A 268 -10.20 1.40 7.92
CA LYS A 268 -8.77 1.56 7.58
C LYS A 268 -8.49 2.70 6.62
N ILE A 269 -9.52 3.29 6.02
CA ILE A 269 -9.38 4.32 4.99
C ILE A 269 -9.96 5.62 5.53
N ASP A 270 -9.14 6.66 5.56
CA ASP A 270 -9.67 8.01 5.70
C ASP A 270 -10.28 8.46 4.37
N TRP A 271 -11.60 8.32 4.26
CA TRP A 271 -12.35 8.66 3.05
C TRP A 271 -12.31 10.15 2.70
N ASN A 272 -12.03 11.04 3.67
CA ASN A 272 -11.88 12.46 3.40
C ASN A 272 -10.52 12.77 2.76
N GLY A 273 -9.48 12.02 3.12
CA GLY A 273 -8.12 12.15 2.60
C GLY A 273 -7.81 11.28 1.37
N PHE A 274 -8.67 10.30 1.08
CA PHE A 274 -8.48 9.33 -0.01
C PHE A 274 -8.43 10.00 -1.38
N LYS A 275 -7.27 9.93 -2.05
CA LYS A 275 -7.08 10.44 -3.42
C LYS A 275 -7.35 9.39 -4.50
N GLY A 276 -7.37 8.11 -4.16
CA GLY A 276 -7.75 7.01 -5.04
C GLY A 276 -6.77 6.74 -6.17
N LYS A 277 -7.19 7.02 -7.42
CA LYS A 277 -6.51 6.64 -8.67
C LYS A 277 -5.22 7.46 -8.92
N VAL A 278 -4.32 7.49 -7.95
CA VAL A 278 -3.05 8.19 -8.06
C VAL A 278 -1.91 7.23 -7.77
N LEU A 279 -0.87 7.31 -8.58
CA LEU A 279 0.41 6.66 -8.35
C LEU A 279 1.31 7.66 -7.62
N ASP A 280 1.84 7.26 -6.47
CA ASP A 280 2.84 8.05 -5.75
C ASP A 280 4.21 7.84 -6.43
N LEU A 281 4.82 8.92 -6.90
CA LEU A 281 6.11 8.91 -7.60
C LEU A 281 7.31 9.01 -6.64
N GLY A 282 7.05 9.28 -5.36
CA GLY A 282 8.08 9.47 -4.35
C GLY A 282 9.07 10.58 -4.67
N SER A 283 10.25 10.45 -4.06
CA SER A 283 11.33 11.44 -4.14
C SER A 283 12.63 10.87 -4.68
N GLU A 284 12.65 9.59 -5.07
CA GLU A 284 13.84 8.92 -5.60
C GLU A 284 14.19 9.43 -7.00
N ILE A 285 13.17 9.73 -7.81
CA ILE A 285 13.35 10.35 -9.13
C ILE A 285 13.06 11.85 -9.04
N SER A 286 13.97 12.66 -9.59
CA SER A 286 13.75 14.10 -9.66
C SER A 286 12.60 14.43 -10.61
N ALA A 287 11.91 15.56 -10.37
CA ALA A 287 10.84 16.01 -11.26
C ALA A 287 11.31 16.20 -12.71
N ALA A 288 12.56 16.68 -12.89
CA ALA A 288 13.16 16.85 -14.19
C ALA A 288 13.41 15.50 -14.88
N ASP A 289 14.02 14.55 -14.17
CA ASP A 289 14.31 13.22 -14.71
C ASP A 289 13.02 12.46 -15.04
N PHE A 290 11.98 12.60 -14.22
CA PHE A 290 10.67 12.01 -14.48
C PHE A 290 10.07 12.52 -15.79
N VAL A 291 10.05 13.84 -15.99
CA VAL A 291 9.52 14.45 -17.22
C VAL A 291 10.35 14.03 -18.44
N LEU A 292 11.69 14.01 -18.31
CA LEU A 292 12.59 13.57 -19.37
C LEU A 292 12.40 12.09 -19.71
N LYS A 293 12.00 11.24 -18.76
CA LYS A 293 11.67 9.83 -19.03
C LYS A 293 10.30 9.65 -19.66
N MET A 294 9.29 10.38 -19.18
CA MET A 294 7.93 10.28 -19.72
C MET A 294 7.84 10.80 -21.15
N HIS A 295 8.59 11.86 -21.48
CA HIS A 295 8.65 12.47 -22.80
C HIS A 295 10.10 12.47 -23.31
N ALA A 296 10.59 11.28 -23.62
CA ALA A 296 11.97 11.07 -24.01
C ALA A 296 12.34 11.85 -25.29
N HIS A 297 11.43 11.95 -26.27
CA HIS A 297 11.67 12.70 -27.50
C HIS A 297 11.53 14.23 -27.29
N PRO A 298 12.47 15.07 -27.79
CA PRO A 298 12.49 16.51 -27.53
C PRO A 298 11.21 17.28 -27.89
N GLU A 299 10.53 16.87 -28.96
CA GLU A 299 9.34 17.56 -29.49
C GLU A 299 8.13 17.55 -28.54
N GLY A 300 8.12 16.65 -27.54
CA GLY A 300 7.03 16.53 -26.56
C GLY A 300 7.40 16.91 -25.12
N ARG A 301 8.64 17.35 -24.85
CA ARG A 301 9.12 17.58 -23.47
C ARG A 301 8.45 18.74 -22.74
N SER A 302 7.99 19.75 -23.47
CA SER A 302 7.43 20.98 -22.90
C SER A 302 5.95 20.88 -22.55
N SER A 303 5.22 19.90 -23.08
CA SER A 303 3.78 19.75 -22.85
C SER A 303 3.46 19.06 -21.51
N PHE A 304 4.33 18.14 -21.07
CA PHE A 304 4.11 17.37 -19.87
C PHE A 304 4.65 18.04 -18.61
N LYS A 305 3.80 18.18 -17.60
CA LYS A 305 4.16 18.76 -16.31
C LYS A 305 4.28 17.65 -15.26
N PHE A 306 5.34 17.71 -14.47
CA PHE A 306 5.45 16.85 -13.29
C PHE A 306 4.23 17.06 -12.38
N PRO A 307 3.57 15.98 -11.92
CA PRO A 307 2.34 16.10 -11.16
C PRO A 307 2.60 16.80 -9.81
N LEU A 308 1.64 17.65 -9.42
CA LEU A 308 1.73 18.37 -8.15
C LEU A 308 1.82 17.38 -6.98
N GLY A 309 2.82 17.58 -6.12
CA GLY A 309 3.06 16.71 -4.97
C GLY A 309 3.56 15.31 -5.31
N GLY A 310 3.96 15.04 -6.56
CA GLY A 310 4.44 13.72 -6.98
C GLY A 310 3.33 12.68 -7.13
N LEU A 311 2.05 13.10 -7.26
CA LEU A 311 0.91 12.19 -7.37
C LEU A 311 0.38 12.13 -8.81
N LEU A 312 0.79 11.10 -9.55
CA LEU A 312 0.36 10.91 -10.94
C LEU A 312 -1.04 10.33 -11.00
N HIS A 313 -2.00 11.11 -11.51
CA HIS A 313 -3.37 10.64 -11.72
C HIS A 313 -3.45 9.61 -12.86
N VAL A 314 -4.14 8.50 -12.59
CA VAL A 314 -4.40 7.44 -13.56
C VAL A 314 -5.76 7.66 -14.20
N LEU A 315 -5.75 7.83 -15.52
CA LEU A 315 -6.92 8.14 -16.34
C LEU A 315 -7.05 7.12 -17.47
N GLY A 316 -8.28 6.65 -17.69
CA GLY A 316 -8.60 5.73 -18.78
C GLY A 316 -7.95 4.35 -18.64
N VAL A 317 -7.94 3.63 -19.75
CA VAL A 317 -7.31 2.33 -19.94
C VAL A 317 -6.69 2.33 -21.33
N VAL A 318 -5.49 1.78 -21.47
CA VAL A 318 -4.87 1.62 -22.80
C VAL A 318 -5.66 0.60 -23.60
N THR A 319 -6.11 0.99 -24.78
CA THR A 319 -6.86 0.11 -25.68
C THR A 319 -5.93 -0.88 -26.40
N GLU A 320 -6.49 -1.95 -26.97
CA GLU A 320 -5.72 -2.91 -27.78
C GLU A 320 -5.09 -2.25 -29.01
N GLU A 321 -5.79 -1.29 -29.63
CA GLU A 321 -5.27 -0.53 -30.77
C GLU A 321 -4.05 0.31 -30.35
N GLU A 322 -4.16 1.04 -29.24
CA GLU A 322 -3.05 1.86 -28.71
C GLU A 322 -1.87 1.00 -28.21
N LEU A 323 -2.13 -0.20 -27.71
CA LEU A 323 -1.06 -1.16 -27.38
C LEU A 323 -0.30 -1.59 -28.63
N ARG A 324 -0.99 -1.83 -29.75
CA ARG A 324 -0.40 -2.28 -31.01
C ARG A 324 0.26 -1.17 -31.82
N GLN A 325 -0.31 0.04 -31.75
CA GLN A 325 0.12 1.21 -32.50
C GLN A 325 0.34 2.38 -31.53
N PRO A 326 1.42 2.34 -30.73
CA PRO A 326 1.70 3.40 -29.79
C PRO A 326 2.17 4.66 -30.52
N THR A 327 1.71 5.82 -30.07
CA THR A 327 2.08 7.11 -30.69
C THR A 327 3.15 7.87 -29.93
N MET A 328 3.57 7.41 -28.75
CA MET A 328 4.66 8.06 -28.02
C MET A 328 6.00 7.59 -28.57
N LEU A 329 7.01 8.46 -28.46
CA LEU A 329 8.35 8.19 -28.96
C LEU A 329 9.34 8.04 -27.79
N ASP A 330 10.20 7.02 -27.85
CA ASP A 330 11.32 6.90 -26.93
C ASP A 330 12.49 7.84 -27.28
N GLU A 331 13.60 7.71 -26.54
CA GLU A 331 14.79 8.55 -26.71
C GLU A 331 15.43 8.44 -28.11
N ASN A 332 15.18 7.33 -28.83
CA ASN A 332 15.69 7.10 -30.17
C ASN A 332 14.68 7.49 -31.26
N GLY A 333 13.52 8.04 -30.89
CA GLY A 333 12.44 8.35 -31.81
C GLY A 333 11.63 7.12 -32.26
N GLU A 334 11.74 6.00 -31.55
CA GLU A 334 10.96 4.80 -31.86
C GLU A 334 9.60 4.80 -31.14
N GLU A 335 8.55 4.37 -31.84
CA GLU A 335 7.19 4.28 -31.31
C GLU A 335 7.09 3.24 -30.18
N CYS A 336 6.64 3.67 -29.01
CA CYS A 336 6.39 2.81 -27.85
C CYS A 336 5.44 3.48 -26.85
N LEU A 337 4.94 2.73 -25.87
CA LEU A 337 4.33 3.26 -24.66
C LEU A 337 5.39 3.38 -23.59
N ILE A 338 5.56 4.57 -23.02
CA ILE A 338 6.33 4.71 -21.78
C ILE A 338 5.44 4.32 -20.62
N VAL A 339 5.85 3.27 -19.92
CA VAL A 339 5.13 2.67 -18.81
C VAL A 339 5.81 3.03 -17.50
N VAL A 340 5.03 3.40 -16.49
CA VAL A 340 5.48 3.60 -15.11
C VAL A 340 4.69 2.69 -14.17
N LYS A 341 5.35 2.22 -13.11
CA LYS A 341 4.68 1.60 -11.96
C LYS A 341 5.42 1.94 -10.68
N ASN A 342 4.74 1.82 -9.55
CA ASN A 342 5.34 1.82 -8.22
C ASN A 342 5.03 0.46 -7.58
N GLY A 343 6.07 -0.34 -7.34
CA GLY A 343 5.94 -1.69 -6.81
C GLY A 343 6.72 -1.87 -5.50
N ASN A 344 6.23 -2.76 -4.62
CA ASN A 344 6.79 -2.99 -3.28
C ASN A 344 8.32 -3.22 -3.28
N THR A 345 8.83 -4.00 -4.24
CA THR A 345 10.26 -4.34 -4.30
C THR A 345 11.08 -3.36 -5.13
N THR A 346 10.50 -2.78 -6.18
CA THR A 346 11.25 -2.02 -7.19
C THR A 346 11.10 -0.53 -7.06
N GLY A 347 10.18 -0.05 -6.21
CA GLY A 347 9.77 1.36 -6.20
C GLY A 347 9.23 1.79 -7.55
N VAL A 348 9.46 3.05 -7.88
CA VAL A 348 9.05 3.67 -9.15
C VAL A 348 9.98 3.23 -10.28
N THR A 349 9.43 2.54 -11.27
CA THR A 349 10.18 1.99 -12.40
C THR A 349 9.53 2.34 -13.72
N PHE A 350 10.38 2.47 -14.75
CA PHE A 350 9.97 2.81 -16.11
C PHE A 350 10.23 1.64 -17.06
N GLY A 351 9.37 1.49 -18.05
CA GLY A 351 9.50 0.51 -19.10
C GLY A 351 8.96 1.00 -20.43
N ARG A 352 9.21 0.22 -21.48
CA ARG A 352 8.73 0.47 -22.84
C ARG A 352 7.87 -0.69 -23.31
N GLY A 353 6.61 -0.42 -23.61
CA GLY A 353 5.69 -1.37 -24.24
C GLY A 353 5.59 -1.09 -25.74
N ARG A 354 5.92 -2.07 -26.59
CA ARG A 354 5.86 -1.93 -28.06
C ARG A 354 4.76 -2.77 -28.71
N GLY A 355 3.74 -3.15 -27.95
CA GLY A 355 2.68 -4.04 -28.42
C GLY A 355 3.11 -5.48 -28.69
N ILE A 356 4.38 -5.83 -28.40
CA ILE A 356 4.90 -7.19 -28.53
C ILE A 356 4.29 -8.04 -27.43
N GLU A 357 3.56 -9.07 -27.84
CA GLU A 357 3.05 -10.10 -26.92
C GLU A 357 4.12 -11.18 -26.75
N SER A 358 4.56 -11.37 -25.51
CA SER A 358 5.34 -12.54 -25.12
C SER A 358 4.40 -13.74 -25.08
N PHE A 359 4.83 -14.86 -25.67
CA PHE A 359 4.12 -16.12 -25.60
C PHE A 359 5.03 -17.21 -25.04
N VAL A 360 4.50 -17.98 -24.10
CA VAL A 360 5.16 -19.17 -23.53
C VAL A 360 4.29 -20.37 -23.84
N ARG A 361 4.87 -21.40 -24.43
CA ARG A 361 4.20 -22.68 -24.69
C ARG A 361 4.74 -23.74 -23.75
N ASP A 362 3.80 -24.40 -23.08
CA ASP A 362 4.06 -25.61 -22.32
C ASP A 362 3.68 -26.82 -23.19
N TYR A 363 4.49 -27.87 -23.15
CA TYR A 363 4.31 -29.06 -23.98
C TYR A 363 4.18 -30.31 -23.10
N ASP A 364 3.28 -31.20 -23.47
CA ASP A 364 3.19 -32.57 -22.93
C ASP A 364 3.49 -33.61 -24.03
N GLU A 365 3.28 -34.90 -23.73
CA GLU A 365 3.53 -36.00 -24.66
C GLU A 365 2.64 -35.93 -25.93
N GLU A 366 1.54 -35.18 -25.91
CA GLU A 366 0.59 -35.04 -27.02
C GLU A 366 0.78 -33.72 -27.82
N GLY A 367 1.65 -32.82 -27.37
CA GLY A 367 1.98 -31.58 -28.07
C GLY A 367 1.87 -30.35 -27.20
N ILE A 368 1.29 -29.25 -27.72
CA ILE A 368 1.13 -28.01 -26.93
C ILE A 368 0.05 -28.24 -25.87
N HIS A 369 0.47 -28.35 -24.62
CA HIS A 369 -0.41 -28.47 -23.45
C HIS A 369 -1.07 -27.12 -23.14
N SER A 370 -0.31 -26.02 -23.18
CA SER A 370 -0.87 -24.68 -22.96
C SER A 370 -0.06 -23.55 -23.61
N THR A 371 -0.70 -22.40 -23.85
CA THR A 371 -0.06 -21.18 -24.35
C THR A 371 -0.41 -19.98 -23.46
N SER A 372 0.55 -19.42 -22.75
CA SER A 372 0.38 -18.17 -22.01
C SER A 372 0.80 -17.00 -22.87
N MET A 373 -0.03 -15.96 -22.93
CA MET A 373 0.30 -14.67 -23.57
C MET A 373 0.36 -13.56 -22.52
N ALA A 374 1.28 -12.62 -22.70
CA ALA A 374 1.43 -11.42 -21.87
C ALA A 374 2.01 -10.25 -22.68
N VAL A 375 1.67 -9.02 -22.30
CA VAL A 375 2.29 -7.83 -22.91
C VAL A 375 3.73 -7.71 -22.41
N ALA A 376 4.69 -7.66 -23.34
CA ALA A 376 6.10 -7.48 -23.00
C ALA A 376 6.40 -6.00 -22.70
N ILE A 377 6.91 -5.74 -21.48
CA ILE A 377 7.45 -4.44 -21.10
C ILE A 377 8.96 -4.57 -20.95
N HIS A 378 9.70 -3.86 -21.82
CA HIS A 378 11.15 -3.84 -21.79
C HIS A 378 11.67 -2.80 -20.80
N PRO A 379 12.90 -2.99 -20.27
CA PRO A 379 13.60 -1.93 -19.56
C PRO A 379 13.57 -0.60 -20.31
N TYR A 380 13.39 0.50 -19.56
CA TYR A 380 13.42 1.83 -20.14
C TYR A 380 14.76 2.10 -20.86
N SER A 381 15.89 1.82 -20.20
CA SER A 381 17.22 1.87 -20.80
C SER A 381 18.12 0.78 -20.19
N ASN A 382 19.34 0.65 -20.72
CA ASN A 382 20.35 -0.23 -20.13
C ASN A 382 20.87 0.24 -18.76
N ARG A 383 20.55 1.47 -18.33
CA ARG A 383 20.95 2.04 -17.03
C ARG A 383 19.85 1.93 -15.97
N ASP A 384 18.60 1.72 -16.38
CA ASP A 384 17.42 1.75 -15.49
C ASP A 384 17.07 0.40 -14.85
N GLY A 385 17.86 -0.64 -15.13
CA GLY A 385 17.62 -1.97 -14.60
C GLY A 385 16.33 -2.61 -15.13
N ALA A 386 15.88 -3.67 -14.46
CA ALA A 386 14.68 -4.39 -14.86
C ALA A 386 13.40 -3.63 -14.49
N PHE A 387 12.40 -3.63 -15.38
CA PHE A 387 11.09 -3.06 -15.07
C PHE A 387 10.43 -3.76 -13.88
N SER A 388 10.48 -5.10 -13.82
CA SER A 388 10.02 -5.91 -12.69
C SER A 388 11.10 -6.88 -12.24
N ALA A 389 11.18 -7.13 -10.92
CA ALA A 389 12.07 -8.13 -10.36
C ALA A 389 11.63 -9.56 -10.76
N THR A 390 12.58 -10.50 -10.76
CA THR A 390 12.36 -11.91 -11.11
C THR A 390 11.28 -12.56 -10.25
N GLY A 391 10.37 -13.32 -10.88
CA GLY A 391 9.33 -14.10 -10.20
C GLY A 391 7.98 -13.41 -9.98
N ILE A 392 7.81 -12.17 -10.46
CA ILE A 392 6.54 -11.43 -10.36
C ILE A 392 6.01 -11.24 -11.79
N LEU A 393 4.94 -11.95 -12.16
CA LEU A 393 4.06 -11.49 -13.26
C LEU A 393 3.51 -10.14 -12.79
N GLY A 394 4.04 -9.07 -13.36
CA GLY A 394 3.92 -7.72 -12.82
C GLY A 394 2.46 -7.31 -12.62
N PRO A 395 2.14 -6.61 -11.50
CA PRO A 395 0.85 -5.92 -11.39
C PRO A 395 0.74 -4.81 -12.45
N LEU A 396 -0.47 -4.24 -12.54
CA LEU A 396 -0.87 -3.18 -13.47
C LEU A 396 0.25 -2.19 -13.82
N SER A 397 0.38 -1.95 -15.13
CA SER A 397 1.33 -1.02 -15.74
C SER A 397 0.58 0.24 -16.22
N LEU A 398 1.13 1.43 -15.95
CA LEU A 398 0.48 2.72 -16.28
C LEU A 398 1.23 3.43 -17.40
N THR A 399 0.54 4.14 -18.29
CA THR A 399 1.15 5.02 -19.30
C THR A 399 0.68 6.45 -19.06
N ALA A 400 1.58 7.44 -18.98
CA ALA A 400 1.14 8.83 -18.83
C ALA A 400 0.73 9.43 -20.19
N ARG A 401 -0.32 10.26 -20.17
CA ARG A 401 -0.73 11.12 -21.29
C ARG A 401 -0.71 12.57 -20.82
N ASP A 402 -0.54 13.49 -21.76
CA ASP A 402 -0.63 14.93 -21.50
C ASP A 402 -1.98 15.28 -20.85
N ALA A 403 -1.91 15.85 -19.65
CA ALA A 403 -3.06 16.40 -18.93
C ALA A 403 -3.42 17.82 -19.45
N SER A 404 -3.52 17.97 -20.77
CA SER A 404 -3.82 19.24 -21.44
C SER A 404 -5.15 19.21 -22.19
N SER A 405 -6.18 18.52 -21.67
CA SER A 405 -7.57 18.77 -22.07
C SER A 405 -8.60 18.13 -21.12
N ALA A 406 -8.84 18.77 -19.98
CA ALA A 406 -10.11 18.66 -19.26
C ALA A 406 -10.17 19.73 -18.16
N TYR A 407 -10.84 20.85 -18.48
CA TYR A 407 -11.62 21.58 -17.49
C TYR A 407 -12.97 20.88 -17.32
#